data_AF-A0ABD1FCZ4-F1
#
_entry.id   AF-A0ABD1FCZ4-F1
#
_cell.length_a   1.000
_cell.length_b   1.000
_cell.length_c   1.000
_cell.angle_alpha   90.00
_cell.angle_beta   90.00
_cell.angle_gamma   90.00
#
_symmetry.space_group_name_H-M   'P 1'
#
loop_
_entity.id
_entity.type
_entity.pdbx_description
1 polymer ?
#
loop_
_entity_poly.entity_id
_entity_poly.type
_entity_poly.pdbx_seq_one_letter_code
_entity_poly.pdbx_strand_id
1 'polypeptide(L)'
;MYNHNFRKLKLPVKVYQALLVILLSLQQCTGSDSPLLCFNPVWKTQVFSVGSGGFVYANNKHQILSNKSGSHLYKISTTLKVKMRHAPYEEYRHAFYLFDIETRTFLCWKNINNGAMSAMSYEEVKKRNLWDQCKFYDTIPTDERYQQTHVVLQLAEHPNMTMQFDKKGRNVSFKRIQKCKEKLKNTMNTMKAKRRHLKRCRANNIFLLYYSAESGENCCGEAYRVLCKDKTFFMPELKEKCVLARSCDRKL
;
A
#
# COMPACT_ATOMS: atom_id res chain seq x y z
N MET A 1 53.34 0.37 -46.59
CA MET A 1 52.80 1.43 -45.70
C MET A 1 51.34 1.68 -46.11
N TYR A 2 50.36 1.23 -45.32
CA TYR A 2 48.94 1.40 -45.64
C TYR A 2 48.45 2.78 -45.21
N ASN A 3 48.02 3.57 -46.18
CA ASN A 3 47.50 4.92 -45.99
C ASN A 3 46.01 4.82 -45.62
N HIS A 4 45.68 4.94 -44.34
CA HIS A 4 44.28 4.97 -43.89
C HIS A 4 43.68 6.37 -44.11
N ASN A 5 43.05 6.55 -45.27
CA ASN A 5 42.15 7.67 -45.52
C ASN A 5 40.86 7.51 -44.71
N PHE A 6 40.81 8.09 -43.50
CA PHE A 6 39.55 8.25 -42.76
C PHE A 6 38.70 9.35 -43.43
N ARG A 7 37.79 8.94 -44.32
CA ARG A 7 36.69 9.80 -44.77
C ARG A 7 35.77 10.07 -43.58
N LYS A 8 35.83 11.29 -43.03
CA LYS A 8 34.87 11.79 -42.04
C LYS A 8 33.47 11.81 -42.67
N LEU A 9 32.59 10.91 -42.24
CA LEU A 9 31.17 10.94 -42.60
C LEU A 9 30.56 12.25 -42.05
N LYS A 10 30.24 13.19 -42.95
CA LYS A 10 29.44 14.38 -42.62
C LYS A 10 27.97 13.96 -42.61
N LEU A 11 27.47 13.57 -41.44
CA LEU A 11 26.04 13.34 -41.25
C LEU A 11 25.27 14.68 -41.30
N PRO A 12 24.11 14.75 -41.97
CA PRO A 12 23.26 15.93 -41.97
C PRO A 12 22.83 16.30 -40.55
N VAL A 13 22.72 17.60 -40.25
CA VAL A 13 22.34 18.11 -38.92
C VAL A 13 21.03 17.48 -38.39
N LYS A 14 20.08 17.18 -39.27
CA LYS A 14 18.82 16.50 -38.91
C LYS A 14 19.02 15.09 -38.36
N VAL A 15 20.04 14.38 -38.84
CA VAL A 15 20.37 13.02 -38.37
C VAL A 15 21.03 13.09 -36.99
N TYR A 16 21.87 14.10 -36.74
CA TYR A 16 22.38 14.37 -35.40
C TYR A 16 21.27 14.71 -34.41
N GLN A 17 20.31 15.55 -34.79
CA GLN A 17 19.16 15.86 -33.94
C GLN A 17 18.31 14.63 -33.64
N ALA A 18 18.03 13.79 -34.64
CA ALA A 18 17.30 12.54 -34.45
C ALA A 18 18.06 11.57 -33.54
N LEU A 19 19.37 11.38 -33.75
CA LEU A 19 20.22 10.55 -32.89
C LEU A 19 20.30 11.09 -31.47
N LEU A 20 20.36 12.41 -31.28
CA LEU A 20 20.39 13.05 -29.97
C LEU A 20 19.06 12.85 -29.23
N VAL A 21 17.93 12.98 -29.92
CA VAL A 21 16.60 12.67 -29.35
C VAL A 21 16.49 11.18 -29.00
N ILE A 22 16.99 10.28 -29.85
CA ILE A 22 17.01 8.83 -29.57
C ILE A 22 17.91 8.54 -28.36
N LEU A 23 19.12 9.11 -28.30
CA LEU A 23 20.06 8.95 -27.18
C LEU A 23 19.51 9.50 -25.87
N LEU A 24 18.88 10.68 -25.88
CA LEU A 24 18.23 11.26 -24.71
C LEU A 24 17.02 10.43 -24.26
N SER A 25 16.26 9.88 -25.21
CA SER A 25 15.14 8.96 -24.92
C SER A 25 15.63 7.63 -24.35
N LEU A 26 16.79 7.14 -24.79
CA LEU A 26 17.41 5.91 -24.29
C LEU A 26 18.07 6.14 -22.91
N GLN A 27 18.62 7.33 -22.65
CA GLN A 27 19.14 7.70 -21.32
C GLN A 27 18.03 7.77 -20.26
N GLN A 28 16.81 8.19 -20.62
CA GLN A 28 15.66 8.10 -19.71
C GLN A 28 15.27 6.65 -19.38
N CYS A 29 15.64 5.68 -20.21
CA CYS A 29 15.41 4.25 -19.96
C CYS A 29 16.60 3.53 -19.30
N THR A 30 17.79 4.13 -19.24
CA THR A 30 19.03 3.45 -18.82
C THR A 30 19.83 4.16 -17.73
N GLY A 31 19.42 5.34 -17.27
CA GLY A 31 20.18 6.11 -16.29
C GLY A 31 19.45 6.27 -14.96
N SER A 32 19.64 5.34 -14.03
CA SER A 32 20.01 5.68 -12.64
C SER A 32 20.34 4.44 -11.81
N ASP A 33 21.61 4.29 -11.43
CA ASP A 33 22.12 3.34 -10.42
C ASP A 33 21.76 3.74 -8.98
N SER A 34 20.56 4.26 -8.76
CA SER A 34 19.95 4.15 -7.42
C SER A 34 18.90 3.04 -7.51
N PRO A 35 18.55 2.36 -6.41
CA PRO A 35 17.40 1.45 -6.35
C PRO A 35 16.05 2.21 -6.48
N LEU A 36 16.00 3.25 -7.33
CA LEU A 36 14.92 4.20 -7.56
C LEU A 36 13.64 3.46 -7.91
N LEU A 37 12.70 3.45 -6.95
CA LEU A 37 11.42 4.16 -7.03
C LEU A 37 10.72 4.17 -8.41
N CYS A 38 10.88 3.13 -9.22
CA CYS A 38 10.52 3.19 -10.63
C CYS A 38 9.00 3.20 -10.86
N PHE A 39 8.23 2.89 -9.82
CA PHE A 39 6.79 3.02 -9.80
C PHE A 39 6.30 3.89 -8.62
N ASN A 40 7.06 4.91 -8.23
CA ASN A 40 6.59 5.89 -7.24
C ASN A 40 5.23 6.46 -7.70
N PRO A 41 4.17 6.43 -6.87
CA PRO A 41 4.17 6.35 -5.40
C PRO A 41 3.93 4.94 -4.80
N VAL A 42 4.44 3.87 -5.40
CA VAL A 42 4.17 2.49 -4.99
C VAL A 42 5.40 1.80 -4.41
N TRP A 43 5.22 1.11 -3.28
CA TRP A 43 6.23 0.25 -2.67
C TRP A 43 5.68 -1.16 -2.42
N LYS A 44 6.48 -2.18 -2.78
CA LYS A 44 6.22 -3.56 -2.37
C LYS A 44 6.59 -3.72 -0.90
N THR A 45 5.66 -4.21 -0.10
CA THR A 45 5.83 -4.34 1.36
C THR A 45 5.24 -5.64 1.88
N GLN A 46 5.75 -6.09 3.01
CA GLN A 46 5.10 -7.11 3.84
C GLN A 46 4.69 -6.47 5.17
N VAL A 47 3.45 -6.71 5.57
CA VAL A 47 2.89 -6.16 6.81
C VAL A 47 2.82 -7.28 7.84
N PHE A 48 3.72 -7.29 8.81
CA PHE A 48 3.76 -8.32 9.85
C PHE A 48 2.98 -7.88 11.08
N SER A 49 2.00 -8.67 11.51
CA SER A 49 1.26 -8.43 12.75
C SER A 49 1.95 -9.09 13.93
N VAL A 50 2.39 -8.27 14.89
CA VAL A 50 3.11 -8.74 16.08
C VAL A 50 2.26 -9.68 16.93
N GLY A 51 0.94 -9.44 17.00
CA GLY A 51 0.06 -10.20 17.90
C GLY A 51 -0.35 -11.58 17.39
N SER A 52 -0.45 -11.77 16.07
CA SER A 52 -0.72 -13.08 15.46
C SER A 52 0.57 -13.80 15.04
N GLY A 53 1.68 -13.08 14.91
CA GLY A 53 2.96 -13.64 14.47
C GLY A 53 2.96 -14.03 13.00
N GLY A 54 2.37 -13.20 12.14
CA GLY A 54 2.20 -13.50 10.72
C GLY A 54 2.00 -12.28 9.83
N PHE A 55 2.16 -12.46 8.52
CA PHE A 55 1.99 -11.45 7.49
C PHE A 55 0.53 -11.30 7.07
N VAL A 56 0.12 -10.04 6.84
CA VAL A 56 -1.23 -9.68 6.43
C VAL A 56 -1.43 -9.97 4.95
N TYR A 57 -2.52 -10.64 4.62
CA TYR A 57 -2.89 -10.98 3.25
C TYR A 57 -4.41 -11.01 3.09
N ALA A 58 -4.86 -10.97 1.84
CA ALA A 58 -6.23 -11.28 1.47
C ALA A 58 -6.32 -12.70 0.89
N ASN A 59 -7.39 -13.42 1.23
CA ASN A 59 -7.66 -14.74 0.63
C ASN A 59 -8.71 -14.65 -0.49
N ASN A 60 -8.89 -15.76 -1.21
CA ASN A 60 -9.88 -15.88 -2.30
C ASN A 60 -11.34 -15.69 -1.87
N LYS A 61 -11.62 -15.69 -0.55
CA LYS A 61 -12.94 -15.38 0.02
C LYS A 61 -13.07 -13.90 0.41
N HIS A 62 -12.15 -13.06 -0.05
CA HIS A 62 -12.08 -11.62 0.24
C HIS A 62 -11.94 -11.30 1.74
N GLN A 63 -11.44 -12.24 2.53
CA GLN A 63 -11.16 -12.03 3.94
C GLN A 63 -9.72 -11.56 4.10
N ILE A 64 -9.52 -10.60 5.01
CA ILE A 64 -8.20 -10.14 5.41
C ILE A 64 -7.77 -10.95 6.64
N LEU A 65 -6.62 -11.59 6.55
CA LEU A 65 -6.09 -12.50 7.54
C LEU A 65 -4.61 -12.20 7.79
N SER A 66 -4.06 -12.82 8.83
CA SER A 66 -2.63 -12.83 9.11
C SER A 66 -2.18 -14.27 9.35
N ASN A 67 -1.16 -14.75 8.63
CA ASN A 67 -0.62 -16.08 8.81
C ASN A 67 0.91 -16.10 8.63
N LYS A 68 1.56 -17.24 8.87
CA LYS A 68 3.03 -17.33 8.76
C LYS A 68 3.54 -17.32 7.31
N SER A 69 2.66 -17.52 6.35
CA SER A 69 3.02 -17.49 4.93
C SER A 69 3.36 -16.05 4.56
N GLY A 70 4.55 -15.81 4.01
CA GLY A 70 4.91 -14.50 3.49
C GLY A 70 3.93 -14.10 2.39
N SER A 71 3.31 -12.94 2.53
CA SER A 71 2.51 -12.29 1.50
C SER A 71 3.06 -10.91 1.22
N HIS A 72 2.94 -10.47 -0.03
CA HIS A 72 3.35 -9.14 -0.43
C HIS A 72 2.11 -8.30 -0.73
N LEU A 73 2.14 -7.06 -0.26
CA LEU A 73 1.17 -6.02 -0.56
C LEU A 73 1.90 -4.90 -1.31
N TYR A 74 1.18 -4.18 -2.15
CA TYR A 74 1.58 -2.86 -2.61
C TYR A 74 1.01 -1.79 -1.69
N LYS A 75 1.90 -0.96 -1.15
CA LYS A 75 1.56 0.31 -0.49
C LYS A 75 1.59 1.40 -1.54
N ILE A 76 0.45 2.01 -1.82
CA ILE A 76 0.29 3.03 -2.89
C ILE A 76 0.00 4.36 -2.21
N SER A 77 0.92 5.34 -2.21
CA SER A 77 0.62 6.65 -1.62
C SER A 77 -0.44 7.40 -2.41
N THR A 78 -1.25 8.14 -1.66
CA THR A 78 -2.35 8.98 -2.11
C THR A 78 -2.49 10.17 -1.15
N THR A 79 -3.53 10.96 -1.35
CA THR A 79 -3.96 11.99 -0.41
C THR A 79 -5.41 11.78 0.02
N LEU A 80 -5.71 12.19 1.25
CA LEU A 80 -7.08 12.33 1.74
C LEU A 80 -7.40 13.83 1.85
N LYS A 81 -8.54 14.21 1.29
CA LYS A 81 -9.11 15.55 1.45
C LYS A 81 -9.85 15.60 2.79
N VAL A 82 -9.32 16.37 3.73
CA VAL A 82 -9.89 16.52 5.07
C VAL A 82 -10.76 17.78 5.11
N LYS A 83 -12.04 17.61 5.43
CA LYS A 83 -12.95 18.74 5.69
C LYS A 83 -12.77 19.21 7.13
N MET A 84 -12.09 20.33 7.31
CA MET A 84 -12.04 21.03 8.59
C MET A 84 -13.37 21.72 8.86
N ARG A 85 -13.99 21.49 10.03
CA ARG A 85 -15.30 22.07 10.39
C ARG A 85 -15.33 23.61 10.45
N HIS A 86 -14.17 24.27 10.52
CA HIS A 86 -14.06 25.71 10.71
C HIS A 86 -12.94 26.39 9.89
N ALA A 87 -12.42 25.74 8.85
CA ALA A 87 -11.41 26.36 7.98
C ALA A 87 -12.00 26.66 6.59
N PRO A 88 -11.69 27.83 5.99
CA PRO A 88 -12.14 28.18 4.64
C PRO A 88 -11.34 27.47 3.54
N TYR A 89 -10.33 26.67 3.89
CA TYR A 89 -9.47 25.96 2.95
C TYR A 89 -9.54 24.44 3.14
N GLU A 90 -9.28 23.74 2.04
CA GLU A 90 -9.19 22.29 2.01
C GLU A 90 -7.79 21.85 2.43
N GLU A 91 -7.70 20.93 3.41
CA GLU A 91 -6.42 20.33 3.79
C GLU A 91 -6.28 18.97 3.13
N TYR A 92 -5.15 18.72 2.47
CA TYR A 92 -4.80 17.42 1.92
C TYR A 92 -3.74 16.77 2.80
N ARG A 93 -4.02 15.56 3.28
CA ARG A 93 -3.07 14.78 4.11
C ARG A 93 -2.59 13.56 3.35
N HIS A 94 -1.32 13.21 3.53
CA HIS A 94 -0.73 12.01 2.92
C HIS A 94 -1.33 10.75 3.51
N ALA A 95 -1.89 9.90 2.66
CA ALA A 95 -2.45 8.60 3.01
C ALA A 95 -1.89 7.53 2.07
N PHE A 96 -2.30 6.28 2.23
CA PHE A 96 -1.99 5.22 1.28
C PHE A 96 -3.08 4.16 1.20
N TYR A 97 -3.10 3.42 0.10
CA TYR A 97 -3.85 2.18 -0.04
C TYR A 97 -2.93 0.98 0.23
N LEU A 98 -3.52 -0.12 0.69
CA LEU A 98 -2.89 -1.44 0.72
C LEU A 98 -3.58 -2.34 -0.30
N PHE A 99 -2.81 -2.85 -1.26
CA PHE A 99 -3.30 -3.69 -2.34
C PHE A 99 -2.64 -5.06 -2.28
N ASP A 100 -3.43 -6.11 -2.15
CA ASP A 100 -2.95 -7.50 -2.18
C ASP A 100 -2.65 -7.92 -3.61
N ILE A 101 -1.42 -8.39 -3.84
CA ILE A 101 -0.90 -8.72 -5.16
C ILE A 101 -1.58 -9.97 -5.72
N GLU A 102 -1.76 -10.99 -4.87
CA GLU A 102 -2.26 -12.31 -5.26
C GLU A 102 -3.74 -12.25 -5.63
N THR A 103 -4.56 -11.64 -4.76
CA THR A 103 -6.01 -11.56 -5.00
C THR A 103 -6.43 -10.34 -5.80
N ARG A 104 -5.50 -9.43 -6.09
CA ARG A 104 -5.73 -8.16 -6.81
C ARG A 104 -6.83 -7.30 -6.19
N THR A 105 -6.78 -7.16 -4.87
CA THR A 105 -7.80 -6.45 -4.10
C THR A 105 -7.22 -5.45 -3.12
N PHE A 106 -7.93 -4.34 -2.92
CA PHE A 106 -7.64 -3.37 -1.87
C PHE A 106 -8.15 -3.87 -0.52
N LEU A 107 -7.38 -3.60 0.53
CA LEU A 107 -7.81 -3.83 1.90
C LEU A 107 -8.66 -2.63 2.35
N CYS A 108 -9.95 -2.83 2.56
CA CYS A 108 -10.89 -1.75 2.86
C CYS A 108 -11.80 -2.08 4.05
N TRP A 109 -12.30 -1.05 4.74
CA TRP A 109 -13.38 -1.22 5.70
C TRP A 109 -14.72 -1.36 4.96
N LYS A 110 -15.49 -2.42 5.25
CA LYS A 110 -16.82 -2.63 4.62
C LYS A 110 -17.81 -1.51 4.96
N ASN A 111 -17.71 -1.01 6.18
CA ASN A 111 -18.58 0.01 6.72
C ASN A 111 -17.89 0.64 7.94
N ILE A 112 -17.89 1.97 8.00
CA ILE A 112 -17.37 2.76 9.12
C ILE A 112 -18.04 2.37 10.45
N ASN A 113 -19.35 2.10 10.44
CA ASN A 113 -20.14 1.82 11.64
C ASN A 113 -19.95 0.40 12.19
N ASN A 114 -19.59 -0.57 11.33
CA ASN A 114 -19.44 -1.98 11.72
C ASN A 114 -17.98 -2.47 11.69
N GLY A 115 -17.06 -1.68 11.11
CA GLY A 115 -15.61 -1.79 11.27
C GLY A 115 -14.95 -3.12 10.92
N ALA A 116 -15.62 -4.00 10.19
CA ALA A 116 -15.01 -5.21 9.65
C ALA A 116 -14.30 -4.85 8.34
N MET A 117 -13.06 -5.31 8.19
CA MET A 117 -12.32 -5.11 6.96
C MET A 117 -12.55 -6.27 5.98
N SER A 118 -12.37 -5.99 4.70
CA SER A 118 -12.52 -6.93 3.59
C SER A 118 -11.57 -6.55 2.48
N ALA A 119 -11.12 -7.55 1.75
CA ALA A 119 -10.54 -7.32 0.44
C ALA A 119 -11.67 -6.93 -0.53
N MET A 120 -11.44 -5.93 -1.39
CA MET A 120 -12.39 -5.48 -2.41
C MET A 120 -11.66 -5.23 -3.72
N SER A 121 -12.27 -5.62 -4.84
CA SER A 121 -11.71 -5.29 -6.16
C SER A 121 -11.86 -3.79 -6.46
N TYR A 122 -11.06 -3.28 -7.41
CA TYR A 122 -11.19 -1.91 -7.91
C TYR A 122 -12.64 -1.55 -8.30
N GLU A 123 -13.32 -2.46 -8.98
CA GLU A 123 -14.70 -2.25 -9.45
C GLU A 123 -15.70 -2.15 -8.31
N GLU A 124 -15.53 -2.96 -7.27
CA GLU A 124 -16.40 -2.90 -6.09
C GLU A 124 -16.21 -1.57 -5.35
N VAL A 125 -14.95 -1.16 -5.13
CA VAL A 125 -14.62 0.11 -4.48
C VAL A 125 -15.19 1.28 -5.27
N LYS A 126 -15.00 1.30 -6.60
CA LYS A 126 -15.52 2.35 -7.47
C LYS A 126 -17.06 2.39 -7.48
N LYS A 127 -17.71 1.25 -7.69
CA LYS A 127 -19.18 1.16 -7.79
C LYS A 127 -19.88 1.63 -6.50
N ARG A 128 -19.27 1.37 -5.35
CA ARG A 128 -19.83 1.75 -4.03
C ARG A 128 -19.27 3.06 -3.49
N ASN A 129 -18.39 3.73 -4.24
CA ASN A 129 -17.68 4.93 -3.81
C ASN A 129 -16.97 4.75 -2.46
N LEU A 130 -16.19 3.67 -2.32
CA LEU A 130 -15.56 3.27 -1.06
C LEU A 130 -14.07 3.64 -0.92
N TRP A 131 -13.58 4.58 -1.73
CA TRP A 131 -12.14 4.88 -1.80
C TRP A 131 -11.56 5.35 -0.47
N ASP A 132 -12.28 6.19 0.27
CA ASP A 132 -11.80 6.72 1.54
C ASP A 132 -11.80 5.66 2.65
N GLN A 133 -12.66 4.63 2.56
CA GLN A 133 -12.61 3.45 3.44
C GLN A 133 -11.48 2.47 3.09
N CYS A 134 -10.68 2.74 2.05
CA CYS A 134 -9.49 1.96 1.71
C CYS A 134 -8.19 2.71 2.06
N LYS A 135 -8.28 3.93 2.60
CA LYS A 135 -7.12 4.78 2.90
C LYS A 135 -6.64 4.59 4.33
N PHE A 136 -5.32 4.51 4.48
CA PHE A 136 -4.63 4.31 5.74
C PHE A 136 -3.67 5.45 6.06
N TYR A 137 -3.47 5.67 7.35
CA TYR A 137 -2.30 6.36 7.89
C TYR A 137 -1.42 5.37 8.66
N ASP A 138 -0.11 5.60 8.59
CA ASP A 138 0.82 5.04 9.56
C ASP A 138 0.81 5.94 10.78
N THR A 139 0.50 5.38 11.93
CA THR A 139 0.54 6.11 13.19
C THR A 139 1.52 5.47 14.14
N ILE A 140 2.24 6.29 14.89
CA ILE A 140 3.17 5.81 15.91
C ILE A 140 2.35 5.20 17.04
N PRO A 141 2.66 3.96 17.48
CA PRO A 141 2.01 3.35 18.63
C PRO A 141 2.13 4.22 19.89
N THR A 142 1.10 4.26 20.73
CA THR A 142 1.15 5.01 22.00
C THR A 142 2.07 4.36 23.04
N ASP A 143 2.35 3.06 22.92
CA ASP A 143 3.21 2.31 23.83
C ASP A 143 4.67 2.52 23.43
N GLU A 144 5.45 3.15 24.33
CA GLU A 144 6.85 3.56 24.13
C GLU A 144 7.75 2.44 23.62
N ARG A 145 7.46 1.19 24.00
CA ARG A 145 8.24 0.01 23.57
C ARG A 145 8.20 -0.21 22.06
N TYR A 146 7.21 0.32 21.37
CA TYR A 146 6.97 0.09 19.95
C TYR A 146 7.13 1.36 19.10
N GLN A 147 7.36 2.53 19.72
CA GLN A 147 7.34 3.83 19.03
C GLN A 147 8.39 3.98 17.92
N GLN A 148 9.53 3.31 18.04
CA GLN A 148 10.66 3.50 17.11
C GLN A 148 10.59 2.63 15.85
N THR A 149 9.91 1.49 15.91
CA THR A 149 10.07 0.43 14.90
C THR A 149 8.74 -0.08 14.34
N HIS A 150 7.63 0.22 15.01
CA HIS A 150 6.33 -0.32 14.65
C HIS A 150 5.35 0.79 14.25
N VAL A 151 4.29 0.38 13.58
CA VAL A 151 3.19 1.25 13.18
C VAL A 151 1.85 0.69 13.61
N VAL A 152 0.88 1.57 13.74
CA VAL A 152 -0.54 1.25 13.78
C VAL A 152 -1.14 1.69 12.45
N LEU A 153 -1.77 0.74 11.75
CA LEU A 153 -2.48 1.02 10.49
C LEU A 153 -3.88 1.53 10.80
N GLN A 154 -4.07 2.84 10.65
CA GLN A 154 -5.29 3.57 11.02
C GLN A 154 -6.11 3.93 9.78
N LEU A 155 -7.44 3.84 9.86
CA LEU A 155 -8.34 4.33 8.80
C LEU A 155 -8.24 5.86 8.73
N ALA A 156 -7.93 6.39 7.55
CA ALA A 156 -7.61 7.80 7.37
C ALA A 156 -8.77 8.76 7.76
N GLU A 157 -10.02 8.40 7.47
CA GLU A 157 -11.19 9.21 7.85
C GLU A 157 -11.58 9.09 9.33
N HIS A 158 -11.17 8.01 10.00
CA HIS A 158 -11.62 7.69 11.36
C HIS A 158 -10.45 7.25 12.24
N PRO A 159 -9.80 8.19 12.97
CA PRO A 159 -8.57 7.90 13.70
C PRO A 159 -8.75 6.85 14.81
N ASN A 160 -9.97 6.64 15.29
CA ASN A 160 -10.24 5.62 16.30
C ASN A 160 -10.33 4.19 15.72
N MET A 161 -10.37 4.05 14.40
CA MET A 161 -10.49 2.77 13.72
C MET A 161 -9.12 2.34 13.19
N THR A 162 -8.66 1.19 13.64
CA THR A 162 -7.35 0.63 13.27
C THR A 162 -7.52 -0.80 12.81
N MET A 163 -6.64 -1.27 11.93
CA MET A 163 -6.58 -2.67 11.53
C MET A 163 -6.17 -3.51 12.74
N GLN A 164 -6.92 -4.57 13.05
CA GLN A 164 -6.61 -5.42 14.20
C GLN A 164 -6.86 -6.90 13.90
N PHE A 165 -6.01 -7.75 14.44
CA PHE A 165 -6.11 -9.21 14.34
C PHE A 165 -6.18 -9.86 15.72
N ASP A 166 -6.95 -10.95 15.84
CA ASP A 166 -6.87 -11.81 17.02
C ASP A 166 -5.61 -12.68 16.96
N LYS A 167 -5.32 -13.41 18.04
CA LYS A 167 -4.16 -14.32 18.11
C LYS A 167 -4.15 -15.42 17.05
N LYS A 168 -5.29 -15.70 16.42
CA LYS A 168 -5.41 -16.68 15.33
C LYS A 168 -5.27 -16.01 13.96
N GLY A 169 -4.90 -14.74 13.91
CA GLY A 169 -4.72 -13.99 12.67
C GLY A 169 -6.03 -13.62 11.97
N ARG A 170 -7.17 -13.63 12.67
CA ARG A 170 -8.45 -13.24 12.06
C ARG A 170 -8.69 -11.76 12.29
N ASN A 171 -9.07 -11.03 11.23
CA ASN A 171 -9.46 -9.62 11.35
C ASN A 171 -10.60 -9.47 12.36
N VAL A 172 -10.48 -8.51 13.27
CA VAL A 172 -11.46 -8.23 14.32
C VAL A 172 -12.13 -6.90 14.02
N SER A 173 -13.46 -6.92 13.97
CA SER A 173 -14.22 -5.71 13.71
C SER A 173 -14.17 -4.71 14.88
N PHE A 174 -14.16 -3.43 14.55
CA PHE A 174 -14.18 -2.34 15.53
C PHE A 174 -15.35 -2.47 16.54
N LYS A 175 -16.55 -2.82 16.04
CA LYS A 175 -17.74 -3.05 16.87
C LYS A 175 -17.54 -4.17 17.90
N ARG A 176 -16.85 -5.25 17.52
CA ARG A 176 -16.55 -6.35 18.45
C ARG A 176 -15.61 -5.89 19.57
N ILE A 177 -14.64 -5.04 19.24
CA ILE A 177 -13.71 -4.45 20.21
C ILE A 177 -14.46 -3.51 21.17
N GLN A 178 -15.30 -2.62 20.65
CA GLN A 178 -16.11 -1.70 21.46
C GLN A 178 -17.05 -2.45 22.42
N LYS A 179 -17.83 -3.40 21.90
CA LYS A 179 -18.72 -4.24 22.72
C LYS A 179 -17.98 -4.96 23.84
N CYS A 180 -16.74 -5.39 23.61
CA CYS A 180 -15.96 -5.98 24.68
C CYS A 180 -15.50 -4.95 25.72
N LYS A 181 -15.03 -3.77 25.29
CA LYS A 181 -14.64 -2.68 26.21
C LYS A 181 -15.82 -2.26 27.09
N GLU A 182 -17.02 -2.18 26.53
CA GLU A 182 -18.26 -1.87 27.27
C GLU A 182 -18.59 -2.94 28.33
N LYS A 183 -18.54 -4.22 27.98
CA LYS A 183 -18.76 -5.32 28.94
C LYS A 183 -17.75 -5.31 30.10
N LEU A 184 -16.52 -4.86 29.85
CA LEU A 184 -15.51 -4.71 30.91
C LEU A 184 -15.89 -3.61 31.90
N LYS A 185 -16.49 -2.50 31.42
CA LYS A 185 -16.94 -1.39 32.27
C LYS A 185 -18.12 -1.81 33.14
N ASN A 186 -19.03 -2.63 32.62
CA ASN A 186 -20.33 -2.87 33.26
C ASN A 186 -20.42 -4.11 34.15
N THR A 187 -19.48 -5.07 34.11
CA THR A 187 -19.83 -6.44 34.58
C THR A 187 -18.76 -7.21 35.38
N MET A 188 -17.67 -6.60 35.88
CA MET A 188 -16.65 -7.41 36.58
C MET A 188 -16.13 -6.82 37.90
N ASN A 189 -16.57 -7.42 39.00
CA ASN A 189 -16.19 -7.04 40.38
C ASN A 189 -14.81 -7.58 40.81
N THR A 190 -14.21 -8.51 40.07
CA THR A 190 -12.89 -9.06 40.42
C THR A 190 -11.82 -8.78 39.36
N MET A 191 -10.61 -8.39 39.79
CA MET A 191 -9.46 -8.16 38.91
C MET A 191 -9.11 -9.39 38.06
N LYS A 192 -9.31 -10.60 38.59
CA LYS A 192 -9.05 -11.88 37.90
C LYS A 192 -10.01 -12.10 36.72
N ALA A 193 -11.31 -11.82 36.89
CA ALA A 193 -12.29 -11.89 35.81
C ALA A 193 -11.99 -10.82 34.74
N LYS A 194 -11.71 -9.57 35.16
CA LYS A 194 -11.30 -8.47 34.26
C LYS A 194 -10.09 -8.87 33.41
N ARG A 195 -9.02 -9.42 34.02
CA ARG A 195 -7.82 -9.88 33.30
C ARG A 195 -8.11 -11.02 32.31
N ARG A 196 -8.94 -12.00 32.67
CA ARG A 196 -9.33 -13.10 31.78
C ARG A 196 -10.17 -12.60 30.60
N HIS A 197 -11.07 -11.65 30.81
CA HIS A 197 -11.90 -11.07 29.76
C HIS A 197 -11.10 -10.19 28.81
N LEU A 198 -10.24 -9.32 29.35
CA LEU A 198 -9.28 -8.53 28.57
C LEU A 198 -8.45 -9.43 27.65
N LYS A 199 -7.95 -10.57 28.15
CA LYS A 199 -7.21 -11.55 27.32
C LYS A 199 -8.03 -12.09 26.14
N ARG A 200 -9.34 -12.31 26.29
CA ARG A 200 -10.22 -12.80 25.21
C ARG A 200 -10.57 -11.70 24.19
N CYS A 201 -10.42 -10.45 24.57
CA CYS A 201 -10.67 -9.29 23.72
C CYS A 201 -9.41 -8.64 23.18
N ARG A 202 -8.25 -9.31 23.34
CA ARG A 202 -6.99 -8.90 22.72
C ARG A 202 -7.09 -9.10 21.21
N ALA A 203 -7.39 -8.02 20.51
CA ALA A 203 -6.93 -7.83 19.16
C ALA A 203 -5.64 -6.99 19.23
N ASN A 204 -4.67 -7.30 18.37
CA ASN A 204 -3.42 -6.57 18.26
C ASN A 204 -3.46 -5.73 16.98
N ASN A 205 -3.01 -4.49 17.08
CA ASN A 205 -3.01 -3.49 16.03
C ASN A 205 -1.61 -2.90 15.79
N ILE A 206 -0.57 -3.58 16.28
CA ILE A 206 0.84 -3.21 16.14
C ILE A 206 1.44 -4.04 15.00
N PHE A 207 2.09 -3.35 14.06
CA PHE A 207 2.64 -3.94 12.86
C PHE A 207 4.10 -3.54 12.63
N LEU A 208 4.85 -4.42 11.99
CA LEU A 208 6.13 -4.11 11.35
C LEU A 208 5.93 -4.06 9.84
N LEU A 209 6.45 -3.02 9.21
CA LEU A 209 6.46 -2.87 7.75
C LEU A 209 7.84 -3.25 7.24
N TYR A 210 7.92 -4.33 6.46
CA TYR A 210 9.12 -4.70 5.75
C TYR A 210 9.01 -4.19 4.32
N TYR A 211 10.00 -3.45 3.87
CA TYR A 211 10.11 -3.01 2.48
C TYR A 211 11.11 -3.94 1.80
N SER A 212 10.71 -4.55 0.68
CA SER A 212 11.64 -5.38 -0.08
C SER A 212 12.65 -4.47 -0.76
N ALA A 213 13.89 -4.45 -0.27
CA ALA A 213 15.03 -3.85 -0.96
C ALA A 213 15.60 -4.80 -2.02
N GLU A 214 15.27 -6.09 -1.93
CA GLU A 214 15.64 -7.12 -2.89
C GLU A 214 14.73 -7.03 -4.10
N SER A 215 15.23 -6.39 -5.17
CA SER A 215 15.55 -7.12 -6.39
C SER A 215 16.20 -6.17 -7.39
N GLY A 216 17.43 -6.47 -7.81
CA GLY A 216 17.98 -6.02 -9.08
C GLY A 216 17.21 -6.56 -10.31
N GLU A 217 16.04 -7.19 -10.09
CA GLU A 217 15.04 -7.49 -11.10
C GLU A 217 14.01 -6.38 -11.12
N ASN A 218 13.74 -5.81 -12.30
CA ASN A 218 12.45 -5.35 -12.85
C ASN A 218 11.25 -5.17 -11.89
N CYS A 219 11.40 -4.55 -10.71
CA CYS A 219 10.32 -4.28 -9.76
C CYS A 219 9.19 -3.47 -10.44
N CYS A 220 9.57 -2.66 -11.42
CA CYS A 220 8.69 -1.90 -12.30
C CYS A 220 7.82 -2.81 -13.18
N GLY A 221 8.37 -3.93 -13.68
CA GLY A 221 7.67 -4.86 -14.57
C GLY A 221 6.57 -5.64 -13.86
N GLU A 222 6.82 -6.12 -12.63
CA GLU A 222 5.79 -6.78 -11.82
C GLU A 222 4.70 -5.79 -11.40
N ALA A 223 5.08 -4.65 -10.83
CA ALA A 223 4.14 -3.61 -10.42
C ALA A 223 3.29 -3.14 -11.60
N TYR A 224 3.88 -2.93 -12.77
CA TYR A 224 3.16 -2.62 -14.00
C TYR A 224 2.19 -3.75 -14.42
N ARG A 225 2.66 -5.00 -14.47
CA ARG A 225 1.81 -6.14 -14.84
C ARG A 225 0.62 -6.32 -13.89
N VAL A 226 0.79 -6.00 -12.62
CA VAL A 226 -0.25 -6.15 -11.59
C VAL A 226 -1.18 -4.93 -11.58
N LEU A 227 -0.63 -3.72 -11.60
CA LEU A 227 -1.37 -2.47 -11.37
C LEU A 227 -1.80 -1.74 -12.65
N CYS A 228 -1.17 -1.99 -13.79
CA CYS A 228 -1.45 -1.28 -15.06
C CYS A 228 -2.15 -2.14 -16.11
N LYS A 229 -2.12 -3.47 -15.96
CA LYS A 229 -2.81 -4.39 -16.86
C LYS A 229 -4.32 -4.41 -16.60
N ASP A 230 -4.72 -4.17 -15.36
CA ASP A 230 -6.11 -4.19 -14.90
C ASP A 230 -6.66 -2.78 -14.69
N LYS A 231 -7.95 -2.67 -14.34
CA LYS A 231 -8.68 -1.39 -14.16
C LYS A 231 -8.10 -0.47 -13.08
N THR A 232 -7.13 -0.93 -12.29
CA THR A 232 -6.35 -0.10 -11.35
C THR A 232 -5.58 1.03 -12.04
N PHE A 233 -5.27 0.93 -13.34
CA PHE A 233 -4.63 2.04 -14.08
C PHE A 233 -5.50 3.32 -14.13
N PHE A 234 -6.82 3.21 -13.90
CA PHE A 234 -7.72 4.35 -13.85
C PHE A 234 -7.64 5.14 -12.53
N MET A 235 -6.88 4.67 -11.54
CA MET A 235 -6.60 5.43 -10.33
C MET A 235 -5.76 6.67 -10.69
N PRO A 236 -6.14 7.88 -10.22
CA PRO A 236 -5.36 9.09 -10.47
C PRO A 236 -3.87 8.94 -10.13
N GLU A 237 -3.57 8.23 -9.05
CA GLU A 237 -2.22 7.98 -8.53
C GLU A 237 -1.37 7.11 -9.48
N LEU A 238 -2.02 6.29 -10.30
CA LEU A 238 -1.35 5.29 -11.16
C LEU A 238 -1.44 5.64 -12.65
N LYS A 239 -2.41 6.47 -13.05
CA LYS A 239 -2.75 6.75 -14.45
C LYS A 239 -1.54 7.20 -15.27
N GLU A 240 -0.82 8.20 -14.80
CA GLU A 240 0.35 8.73 -15.51
C GLU A 240 1.47 7.68 -15.60
N LYS A 241 1.73 6.93 -14.52
CA LYS A 241 2.77 5.91 -14.48
C LYS A 241 2.46 4.74 -15.40
N CYS A 242 1.21 4.30 -15.46
CA CYS A 242 0.79 3.25 -16.38
C CYS A 242 0.83 3.68 -17.85
N VAL A 243 0.62 4.97 -18.15
CA VAL A 243 0.78 5.52 -19.51
C VAL A 243 2.25 5.58 -19.91
N LEU A 244 3.13 6.04 -19.02
CA LEU A 244 4.58 6.11 -19.26
C LEU A 244 5.23 4.73 -19.35
N ALA A 245 4.77 3.74 -18.57
CA ALA A 245 5.31 2.38 -18.65
C ALA A 245 4.92 1.65 -19.94
N ARG A 246 3.73 1.95 -20.52
CA ARG A 246 3.29 1.38 -21.81
C ARG A 246 4.20 1.74 -22.99
N SER A 247 4.92 2.86 -22.94
CA SER A 247 5.85 3.24 -24.00
C SER A 247 7.18 2.48 -23.92
N CYS A 248 7.50 1.86 -22.77
CA CYS A 248 8.68 1.02 -22.59
C CYS A 248 8.43 -0.43 -23.07
N ASP A 249 7.24 -0.97 -22.82
CA ASP A 249 6.84 -2.34 -23.23
C ASP A 249 6.72 -2.52 -24.75
N ARG A 250 6.51 -1.44 -25.52
CA ARG A 250 6.42 -1.49 -27.00
C ARG A 250 7.79 -1.54 -27.71
N LYS A 251 8.89 -1.55 -26.94
CA LYS A 251 10.26 -1.58 -27.48
C LYS A 251 11.01 -2.88 -27.13
N LEU A 252 10.34 -3.83 -26.47
CA LEU A 252 10.75 -5.23 -26.33
C LEU A 252 10.01 -6.08 -27.37
#